data_AF-W9PBY4-F1
#
_entry.id   AF-W9PBY4-F1
#
_cell.length_a   1.000
_cell.length_b   1.000
_cell.length_c   1.000
_cell.angle_alpha   90.00
_cell.angle_beta   90.00
_cell.angle_gamma   90.00
#
_symmetry.space_group_name_H-M   'P 1'
#
loop_
_entity.id
_entity.type
_entity.pdbx_description
1 polymer ?
#
loop_
_entity_poly.entity_id
_entity_poly.type
_entity_poly.pdbx_seq_one_letter_code
_entity_poly.pdbx_strand_id
1 'polypeptide(L)'
;MDFTRRRIADISSYIPTSTLKSRGEAVPADAEATPNYHSNLDGVNQPMNLLFKDALWWTLGIMALVVLSIRIIEILWMRLRQVSAMNVSGSKQAYWRISQWSWMPNVKKNLIYAPLWNKRHNREFKLSSAISMGTLPSRLHFIILFIYLGSNFAYMFVLNWHNENKLAFCAELRGRSGTLALVNMVPLIIFAGRNNLLIGLLKISFDTYNLLHRWMGRIVVLESIIHTIAWLIVAVDDLGWGGVGHKLSHGLFEGSGAVGTVAMTFLLLLSVSPLRHAFYETFLNVHIVLAFVAFVATWIHCASSALKGGLPQLPWIMAIMAIWFADRLARMLRIVFVNWSSKGWTDAVCEAMPGNVTRVTLHLPRYVDIEPGTHAYLRFWGLCAWESHPFSICWVNHVRDNSLPIAEKDPLHAVDRSTMTTTVSFLIGAQTGFTKKLFDRASRCPRGLRIKAAMEGPYAGHNSLDSYGHAVLFAGSTGITHQISYIRHLLEGYNQGTTAARRITLVWIIREYESLEWVRPYMDTILRIPNRKDILRIQIFVTRPQNPRDIVSASATVRMFPGRPNVPLILAREVQEQMGAMCVTVCGPGALADDVRGAARAVQGSTVVDFVEESFTW
;
A
#
# COMPACT_ATOMS: atom_id res chain seq x y z
N MET A 1 -34.24 9.79 -32.39
CA MET A 1 -32.98 9.34 -33.01
C MET A 1 -32.13 10.54 -33.48
N ASP A 2 -31.97 11.62 -32.70
CA ASP A 2 -31.29 12.82 -33.23
C ASP A 2 -30.55 13.71 -32.22
N PHE A 3 -30.09 13.14 -31.11
CA PHE A 3 -29.21 13.86 -30.15
C PHE A 3 -27.72 13.51 -30.30
N THR A 4 -27.39 12.38 -30.95
CA THR A 4 -26.01 11.90 -31.08
C THR A 4 -25.26 12.49 -32.27
N ARG A 5 -25.96 12.97 -33.31
CA ARG A 5 -25.33 13.50 -34.52
C ARG A 5 -24.74 14.92 -34.36
N ARG A 6 -25.25 15.73 -33.43
CA ARG A 6 -24.76 17.10 -33.22
C ARG A 6 -23.43 17.20 -32.46
N ARG A 7 -22.95 16.14 -31.81
CA ARG A 7 -21.65 16.15 -31.09
C ARG A 7 -20.46 15.68 -31.92
N ILE A 8 -20.69 15.04 -33.05
CA ILE A 8 -19.61 14.48 -33.90
C ILE A 8 -19.29 15.42 -35.07
N ALA A 9 -20.20 16.34 -35.43
CA ALA A 9 -20.04 17.24 -36.56
C ALA A 9 -19.16 18.49 -36.30
N ASP A 10 -18.78 18.77 -35.04
CA ASP A 10 -17.93 19.93 -34.67
C ASP A 10 -16.42 19.61 -34.58
N ILE A 11 -16.00 18.43 -35.08
CA ILE A 11 -14.58 18.01 -35.01
C ILE A 11 -13.71 18.70 -36.08
N SER A 12 -14.29 19.38 -37.08
CA SER A 12 -13.55 19.89 -38.25
C SER A 12 -13.19 21.38 -38.24
N SER A 13 -13.28 22.11 -37.11
CA SER A 13 -12.88 23.52 -37.07
C SER A 13 -12.15 23.92 -35.78
N TYR A 14 -11.01 23.29 -35.52
CA TYR A 14 -10.05 23.77 -34.53
C TYR A 14 -9.16 24.87 -35.12
N ILE A 15 -9.59 26.12 -35.00
CA ILE A 15 -8.71 27.29 -35.14
C ILE A 15 -7.95 27.44 -33.81
N PRO A 16 -6.61 27.47 -33.79
CA PRO A 16 -5.85 27.77 -32.57
C PRO A 16 -6.19 29.19 -32.12
N THR A 17 -6.52 29.35 -30.83
CA THR A 17 -6.97 30.61 -30.24
C THR A 17 -5.97 31.74 -30.50
N SER A 18 -6.31 32.68 -31.37
CA SER A 18 -5.65 33.99 -31.40
C SER A 18 -6.07 34.77 -30.15
N THR A 19 -5.09 35.25 -29.40
CA THR A 19 -5.24 36.09 -28.22
C THR A 19 -6.15 37.29 -28.46
N LEU A 20 -6.99 37.58 -27.45
CA LEU A 20 -7.82 38.77 -27.32
C LEU A 20 -7.03 40.05 -27.72
N LYS A 21 -7.33 40.63 -28.88
CA LYS A 21 -6.91 41.99 -29.23
C LYS A 21 -7.63 42.97 -28.30
N SER A 22 -6.89 43.65 -27.42
CA SER A 22 -7.37 44.85 -26.76
C SER A 22 -7.68 45.91 -27.83
N ARG A 23 -8.90 46.44 -27.79
CA ARG A 23 -9.31 47.59 -28.59
C ARG A 23 -8.47 48.80 -28.23
N GLY A 24 -7.88 49.44 -29.24
CA GLY A 24 -7.40 50.82 -29.18
C GLY A 24 -5.89 50.96 -29.32
N GLU A 25 -5.38 50.81 -30.54
CA GLU A 25 -4.36 51.67 -31.19
C GLU A 25 -3.90 50.98 -32.48
N ALA A 26 -3.88 51.72 -33.58
CA ALA A 26 -3.50 51.22 -34.90
C ALA A 26 -1.98 51.03 -34.95
N VAL A 27 -1.52 49.80 -35.15
CA VAL A 27 -0.12 49.44 -35.39
C VAL A 27 0.05 49.15 -36.89
N PRO A 28 1.16 49.58 -37.55
CA PRO A 28 1.35 49.43 -38.98
C PRO A 28 1.41 47.97 -39.41
N ALA A 29 0.96 47.70 -40.62
CA ALA A 29 1.06 46.40 -41.27
C ALA A 29 2.51 46.16 -41.75
N ASP A 30 3.35 45.61 -40.88
CA ASP A 30 4.61 44.93 -41.26
C ASP A 30 5.04 44.00 -40.12
N ALA A 31 5.51 42.79 -40.49
CA ALA A 31 5.77 41.60 -39.66
C ALA A 31 4.53 40.78 -39.25
N GLU A 32 4.15 39.80 -40.08
CA GLU A 32 3.56 38.56 -39.57
C GLU A 32 4.57 37.96 -38.57
N ALA A 33 4.40 38.27 -37.28
CA ALA A 33 5.21 37.68 -36.23
C ALA A 33 5.04 36.16 -36.30
N THR A 34 6.11 35.44 -36.63
CA THR A 34 6.15 33.99 -36.54
C THR A 34 5.67 33.58 -35.15
N PRO A 35 4.63 32.73 -35.05
CA PRO A 35 4.06 32.37 -33.75
C PRO A 35 5.15 31.77 -32.84
N ASN A 36 5.43 32.44 -31.73
CA ASN A 36 6.42 32.02 -30.75
C ASN A 36 5.89 30.82 -29.97
N TYR A 37 6.15 29.62 -30.49
CA TYR A 37 5.63 28.37 -29.95
C TYR A 37 6.37 27.87 -28.68
N HIS A 38 7.48 28.52 -28.29
CA HIS A 38 8.24 28.13 -27.10
C HIS A 38 7.72 28.77 -25.81
N SER A 39 6.81 29.74 -25.92
CA SER A 39 6.31 30.55 -24.81
C SER A 39 4.96 30.06 -24.28
N ASN A 40 4.75 30.16 -22.95
CA ASN A 40 3.45 29.99 -22.27
C ASN A 40 2.57 28.86 -22.85
N LEU A 41 1.40 29.22 -23.41
CA LEU A 41 0.42 28.30 -23.99
C LEU A 41 0.31 28.44 -25.51
N ASP A 42 1.27 29.10 -26.14
CA ASP A 42 1.25 29.36 -27.58
C ASP A 42 1.40 28.05 -28.35
N GLY A 43 0.52 27.84 -29.34
CA GLY A 43 0.42 26.59 -30.11
C GLY A 43 -0.20 25.40 -29.36
N VAL A 44 -0.71 25.60 -28.14
CA VAL A 44 -1.27 24.51 -27.33
C VAL A 44 -2.79 24.38 -27.51
N ASN A 45 -3.27 23.17 -27.81
CA ASN A 45 -4.70 22.85 -27.84
C ASN A 45 -5.28 22.64 -26.44
N GLN A 46 -5.54 23.74 -25.72
CA GLN A 46 -6.05 23.70 -24.34
C GLN A 46 -7.41 23.04 -24.15
N PRO A 47 -8.43 23.28 -25.01
CA PRO A 47 -9.73 22.63 -24.86
C PRO A 47 -9.62 21.11 -24.87
N MET A 48 -8.83 20.55 -25.78
CA MET A 48 -8.59 19.11 -25.84
C MET A 48 -7.79 18.63 -24.62
N ASN A 49 -6.83 19.41 -24.13
CA ASN A 49 -6.06 19.05 -22.91
C ASN A 49 -6.98 18.91 -21.70
N LEU A 50 -7.91 19.86 -21.53
CA LEU A 50 -8.89 19.84 -20.45
C LEU A 50 -9.90 18.70 -20.61
N LEU A 51 -10.28 18.35 -21.84
CA LEU A 51 -11.12 17.19 -22.11
C LEU A 51 -10.45 15.88 -21.65
N PHE A 52 -9.17 15.67 -21.98
CA PHE A 52 -8.46 14.46 -21.55
C PHE A 52 -8.18 14.43 -20.04
N LYS A 53 -7.94 15.61 -19.44
CA LYS A 53 -7.91 15.77 -17.98
C LYS A 53 -9.23 15.28 -17.35
N ASP A 54 -10.37 15.74 -17.86
CA ASP A 54 -11.68 15.31 -17.38
C ASP A 54 -11.89 13.81 -17.61
N ALA A 55 -11.52 13.28 -18.79
CA ALA A 55 -11.64 11.86 -19.10
C ALA A 55 -10.82 10.97 -18.13
N LEU A 56 -9.59 11.36 -17.80
CA LEU A 56 -8.74 10.62 -16.84
C LEU A 56 -9.30 10.66 -15.42
N TRP A 57 -9.75 11.83 -14.97
CA TRP A 57 -10.36 11.97 -13.65
C TRP A 57 -11.68 11.22 -13.54
N TRP A 58 -12.54 11.26 -14.56
CA TRP A 58 -13.74 10.42 -14.61
C TRP A 58 -13.41 8.94 -14.62
N THR A 59 -12.38 8.51 -15.36
CA THR A 59 -11.95 7.11 -15.38
C THR A 59 -11.53 6.63 -13.98
N LEU A 60 -10.71 7.41 -13.26
CA LEU A 60 -10.31 7.09 -11.89
C LEU A 60 -11.49 7.17 -10.91
N GLY A 61 -12.33 8.19 -11.03
CA GLY A 61 -13.49 8.40 -10.16
C GLY A 61 -14.53 7.28 -10.30
N ILE A 62 -14.88 6.90 -11.54
CA ILE A 62 -15.78 5.78 -11.83
C ILE A 62 -15.18 4.48 -11.30
N MET A 63 -13.90 4.22 -11.54
CA MET A 63 -13.23 3.03 -11.01
C MET A 63 -13.27 3.00 -9.47
N ALA A 64 -13.00 4.12 -8.81
CA ALA A 64 -13.06 4.22 -7.35
C ALA A 64 -14.49 3.97 -6.83
N LEU A 65 -15.51 4.51 -7.51
CA LEU A 65 -16.93 4.27 -7.19
C LEU A 65 -17.31 2.79 -7.37
N VAL A 66 -16.91 2.16 -8.47
CA VAL A 66 -17.15 0.73 -8.72
C VAL A 66 -16.53 -0.11 -7.61
N VAL A 67 -15.27 0.15 -7.26
CA VAL A 67 -14.61 -0.56 -6.16
C VAL A 67 -15.32 -0.30 -4.84
N LEU A 68 -15.69 0.95 -4.54
CA LEU A 68 -16.43 1.29 -3.32
C LEU A 68 -17.77 0.54 -3.24
N SER A 69 -18.55 0.49 -4.33
CA SER A 69 -19.81 -0.23 -4.39
C SER A 69 -19.62 -1.73 -4.15
N ILE A 70 -18.62 -2.34 -4.80
CA ILE A 70 -18.26 -3.76 -4.58
C ILE A 70 -17.92 -3.99 -3.11
N ARG A 71 -17.11 -3.11 -2.51
CA ARG A 71 -16.69 -3.23 -1.10
C ARG A 71 -17.84 -3.05 -0.12
N ILE A 72 -18.75 -2.13 -0.36
CA ILE A 72 -19.96 -1.96 0.46
C ILE A 72 -20.79 -3.24 0.41
N ILE A 73 -21.02 -3.80 -0.79
CA ILE A 73 -21.74 -5.08 -0.95
C ILE A 73 -21.02 -6.21 -0.22
N GLU A 74 -19.70 -6.34 -0.35
CA GLU A 74 -18.91 -7.35 0.36
C GLU A 74 -19.01 -7.18 1.88
N ILE A 75 -18.93 -5.96 2.40
CA ILE A 75 -19.05 -5.68 3.84
C ILE A 75 -20.43 -6.06 4.35
N LEU A 76 -21.49 -5.66 3.65
CA LEU A 76 -22.86 -6.02 3.99
C LEU A 76 -23.04 -7.54 3.96
N TRP A 77 -22.49 -8.21 2.96
CA TRP A 77 -22.54 -9.67 2.81
C TRP A 77 -21.79 -10.40 3.94
N MET A 78 -20.61 -9.90 4.31
CA MET A 78 -19.83 -10.42 5.44
C MET A 78 -20.56 -10.21 6.77
N ARG A 79 -21.20 -9.06 6.97
CA ARG A 79 -21.99 -8.78 8.18
C ARG A 79 -23.24 -9.65 8.27
N LEU A 80 -23.98 -9.82 7.17
CA LEU A 80 -25.11 -10.73 7.09
C LEU A 80 -24.67 -12.17 7.42
N ARG A 81 -23.54 -12.61 6.85
CA ARG A 81 -22.93 -13.91 7.15
C ARG A 81 -22.54 -14.04 8.62
N GLN A 82 -21.90 -13.03 9.20
CA GLN A 82 -21.52 -13.03 10.61
C GLN A 82 -22.75 -13.15 11.51
N VAL A 83 -23.77 -12.30 11.34
CA VAL A 83 -24.95 -12.26 12.21
C VAL A 83 -25.78 -13.54 12.10
N SER A 84 -25.87 -14.14 10.91
CA SER A 84 -26.62 -15.40 10.72
C SER A 84 -25.86 -16.65 11.16
N ALA A 85 -24.53 -16.61 11.24
CA ALA A 85 -23.69 -17.76 11.60
C ALA A 85 -23.09 -17.68 13.02
N MET A 86 -23.08 -16.50 13.65
CA MET A 86 -22.62 -16.34 15.04
C MET A 86 -23.45 -17.19 15.98
N ASN A 87 -22.81 -17.80 16.98
CA ASN A 87 -23.39 -18.78 17.90
C ASN A 87 -24.08 -20.04 17.28
N VAL A 88 -24.09 -20.22 15.95
CA VAL A 88 -24.64 -21.41 15.27
C VAL A 88 -23.58 -22.50 15.11
N SER A 89 -23.90 -23.78 15.34
CA SER A 89 -22.97 -24.91 15.13
C SER A 89 -22.50 -25.03 13.67
N GLY A 90 -21.27 -25.49 13.43
CA GLY A 90 -20.69 -25.47 12.08
C GLY A 90 -21.42 -26.35 11.06
N SER A 91 -22.08 -27.43 11.50
CA SER A 91 -22.94 -28.27 10.63
C SER A 91 -24.14 -27.51 10.09
N LYS A 92 -24.65 -26.51 10.83
CA LYS A 92 -25.77 -25.66 10.45
C LYS A 92 -25.35 -24.46 9.59
N GLN A 93 -24.05 -24.25 9.36
CA GLN A 93 -23.54 -23.18 8.48
C GLN A 93 -23.44 -23.60 7.01
N ALA A 94 -24.16 -24.66 6.59
CA ALA A 94 -24.07 -25.23 5.24
C ALA A 94 -24.41 -24.23 4.12
N TYR A 95 -25.31 -23.28 4.37
CA TYR A 95 -25.64 -22.21 3.41
C TYR A 95 -24.40 -21.39 3.02
N TRP A 96 -23.64 -20.94 4.01
CA TRP A 96 -22.43 -20.13 3.79
C TRP A 96 -21.22 -20.91 3.30
N ARG A 97 -21.28 -22.25 3.35
CA ARG A 97 -20.27 -23.12 2.77
C ARG A 97 -20.29 -23.08 1.24
N ILE A 98 -21.47 -22.99 0.63
CA ILE A 98 -21.65 -23.07 -0.83
C ILE A 98 -21.59 -21.67 -1.43
N SER A 99 -20.92 -21.54 -2.58
CA SER A 99 -20.87 -20.27 -3.32
C SER A 99 -22.26 -19.90 -3.82
N GLN A 100 -22.78 -18.76 -3.38
CA GLN A 100 -24.07 -18.23 -3.80
C GLN A 100 -24.03 -17.67 -5.23
N TRP A 101 -22.84 -17.37 -5.73
CA TRP A 101 -22.61 -16.89 -7.10
C TRP A 101 -21.77 -17.91 -7.86
N SER A 102 -22.35 -18.51 -8.90
CA SER A 102 -21.69 -19.58 -9.69
C SER A 102 -20.45 -19.09 -10.45
N TRP A 103 -20.41 -17.81 -10.80
CA TRP A 103 -19.31 -17.20 -11.56
C TRP A 103 -18.12 -16.77 -10.69
N MET A 104 -18.35 -16.50 -9.39
CA MET A 104 -17.35 -15.91 -8.49
C MET A 104 -16.09 -16.80 -8.30
N PRO A 105 -16.20 -18.13 -8.13
CA PRO A 105 -15.02 -19.00 -8.03
C PRO A 105 -14.11 -18.93 -9.27
N ASN A 106 -14.71 -18.85 -10.47
CA ASN A 106 -13.97 -18.72 -11.72
C ASN A 106 -13.23 -17.38 -11.81
N VAL A 107 -13.87 -16.28 -11.38
CA VAL A 107 -13.24 -14.95 -11.33
C VAL A 107 -12.10 -14.93 -10.32
N LYS A 108 -12.28 -15.49 -9.13
CA LYS A 108 -11.20 -15.61 -8.12
C LYS A 108 -10.01 -16.41 -8.64
N LYS A 109 -10.27 -17.57 -9.23
CA LYS A 109 -9.25 -18.49 -9.76
C LYS A 109 -8.44 -17.90 -10.91
N ASN A 110 -9.10 -17.22 -11.83
CA ASN A 110 -8.52 -16.83 -13.13
C ASN A 110 -8.16 -15.35 -13.23
N LEU A 111 -8.68 -14.49 -12.35
CA LEU A 111 -8.49 -13.03 -12.42
C LEU A 111 -7.94 -12.43 -11.12
N ILE A 112 -8.64 -12.59 -9.99
CA ILE A 112 -8.29 -11.88 -8.74
C ILE A 112 -7.02 -12.46 -8.10
N TYR A 113 -6.99 -13.78 -7.88
CA TYR A 113 -5.84 -14.44 -7.25
C TYR A 113 -4.79 -14.90 -8.27
N ALA A 114 -5.11 -14.83 -9.56
CA ALA A 114 -4.22 -15.27 -10.61
C ALA A 114 -3.03 -14.29 -10.75
N PRO A 115 -1.78 -14.78 -10.66
CA PRO A 115 -0.62 -14.01 -11.06
C PRO A 115 -0.67 -13.74 -12.57
N LEU A 116 0.06 -12.73 -13.04
CA LEU A 116 0.08 -12.33 -14.45
C LEU A 116 0.39 -13.51 -15.37
N TRP A 117 1.45 -14.26 -15.07
CA TRP A 117 1.86 -15.45 -15.80
C TRP A 117 1.59 -16.74 -15.01
N ASN A 118 2.64 -17.36 -14.47
CA ASN A 118 2.58 -18.73 -13.93
C ASN A 118 2.27 -18.78 -12.43
N LYS A 119 3.29 -18.96 -11.58
CA LYS A 119 3.11 -19.12 -10.13
C LYS A 119 3.49 -17.85 -9.35
N ARG A 120 4.34 -17.01 -9.95
CA ARG A 120 5.03 -15.94 -9.24
C ARG A 120 4.17 -14.68 -9.14
N HIS A 121 3.89 -14.26 -7.91
CA HIS A 121 3.34 -12.95 -7.59
C HIS A 121 4.26 -12.24 -6.61
N ASN A 122 4.51 -12.88 -5.46
CA ASN A 122 5.25 -12.29 -4.35
C ASN A 122 6.71 -12.68 -4.27
N ARG A 123 7.13 -13.73 -4.99
CA ARG A 123 8.55 -13.93 -5.21
C ARG A 123 9.06 -12.87 -6.20
N GLU A 124 10.00 -12.05 -5.74
CA GLU A 124 10.69 -11.05 -6.57
C GLU A 124 11.17 -11.63 -7.90
N PHE A 125 10.87 -10.92 -8.99
CA PHE A 125 11.39 -11.23 -10.30
C PHE A 125 12.84 -10.76 -10.37
N LYS A 126 13.79 -11.69 -10.49
CA LYS A 126 15.21 -11.37 -10.62
C LYS A 126 15.64 -11.55 -12.08
N LEU A 127 16.07 -10.48 -12.73
CA LEU A 127 16.70 -10.51 -14.06
C LEU A 127 18.13 -11.08 -13.97
N SER A 128 18.80 -10.86 -12.84
CA SER A 128 20.10 -11.45 -12.49
C SER A 128 20.20 -11.66 -10.98
N SER A 129 21.25 -12.33 -10.49
CA SER A 129 21.49 -12.51 -9.04
C SER A 129 21.53 -11.18 -8.27
N ALA A 130 21.91 -10.08 -8.94
CA ALA A 130 22.01 -8.73 -8.40
C ALA A 130 20.81 -7.81 -8.74
N ILE A 131 20.04 -8.11 -9.79
CA ILE A 131 18.93 -7.25 -10.27
C ILE A 131 17.60 -7.92 -9.97
N SER A 132 16.99 -7.54 -8.84
CA SER A 132 15.57 -7.75 -8.57
C SER A 132 14.74 -6.65 -9.24
N MET A 133 13.57 -6.95 -9.77
CA MET A 133 12.63 -6.02 -10.41
C MET A 133 11.30 -5.92 -9.65
N GLY A 134 11.26 -6.40 -8.41
CA GLY A 134 10.07 -6.38 -7.54
C GLY A 134 9.06 -7.50 -7.82
N THR A 135 7.86 -7.37 -7.26
CA THR A 135 6.75 -8.31 -7.38
C THR A 135 5.95 -8.10 -8.67
N LEU A 136 5.38 -9.18 -9.22
CA LEU A 136 4.57 -9.11 -10.43
C LEU A 136 3.11 -8.79 -10.06
N PRO A 137 2.42 -7.88 -10.77
CA PRO A 137 1.01 -7.61 -10.51
C PRO A 137 0.15 -8.87 -10.72
N SER A 138 -1.00 -8.92 -10.05
CA SER A 138 -2.06 -9.87 -10.40
C SER A 138 -2.63 -9.50 -11.78
N ARG A 139 -3.38 -10.40 -12.41
CA ARG A 139 -4.02 -10.10 -13.70
C ARG A 139 -4.98 -8.91 -13.61
N LEU A 140 -5.73 -8.80 -12.51
CA LEU A 140 -6.59 -7.66 -12.25
C LEU A 140 -5.79 -6.35 -12.17
N HIS A 141 -4.71 -6.32 -11.37
CA HIS A 141 -3.85 -5.14 -11.27
C HIS A 141 -3.23 -4.78 -12.63
N PHE A 142 -2.81 -5.78 -13.41
CA PHE A 142 -2.28 -5.56 -14.75
C PHE A 142 -3.31 -4.96 -15.69
N ILE A 143 -4.56 -5.45 -15.71
CA ILE A 143 -5.62 -4.90 -16.56
C ILE A 143 -5.91 -3.44 -16.19
N ILE A 144 -6.03 -3.13 -14.90
CA ILE A 144 -6.26 -1.76 -14.43
C ILE A 144 -5.12 -0.84 -14.87
N LEU A 145 -3.88 -1.27 -14.65
CA LEU A 145 -2.69 -0.53 -15.08
C LEU A 145 -2.65 -0.39 -16.61
N PHE A 146 -2.94 -1.44 -17.36
CA PHE A 146 -2.91 -1.42 -18.81
C PHE A 146 -3.92 -0.43 -19.39
N ILE A 147 -5.16 -0.45 -18.90
CA ILE A 147 -6.21 0.48 -19.34
C ILE A 147 -5.79 1.93 -19.03
N TYR A 148 -5.32 2.19 -17.82
CA TYR A 148 -5.00 3.55 -17.38
C TYR A 148 -3.71 4.10 -18.00
N LEU A 149 -2.65 3.30 -18.08
CA LEU A 149 -1.39 3.68 -18.73
C LEU A 149 -1.62 3.81 -20.24
N GLY A 150 -2.37 2.88 -20.84
CA GLY A 150 -2.73 2.91 -22.25
C GLY A 150 -3.55 4.14 -22.64
N SER A 151 -4.49 4.57 -21.80
CA SER A 151 -5.26 5.80 -22.04
C SER A 151 -4.37 7.04 -21.98
N ASN A 152 -3.45 7.14 -21.02
CA ASN A 152 -2.48 8.23 -20.94
C ASN A 152 -1.62 8.31 -22.21
N PHE A 153 -1.05 7.19 -22.65
CA PHE A 153 -0.29 7.14 -23.89
C PHE A 153 -1.14 7.52 -25.10
N ALA A 154 -2.36 7.00 -25.22
CA ALA A 154 -3.26 7.35 -26.30
C ALA A 154 -3.54 8.86 -26.33
N TYR A 155 -3.97 9.43 -25.21
CA TYR A 155 -4.30 10.86 -25.09
C TYR A 155 -3.09 11.77 -25.36
N MET A 156 -1.88 11.35 -24.98
CA MET A 156 -0.66 12.09 -25.28
C MET A 156 -0.39 12.21 -26.80
N PHE A 157 -0.75 11.18 -27.57
CA PHE A 157 -0.51 11.12 -29.02
C PHE A 157 -1.74 11.45 -29.89
N VAL A 158 -2.90 11.78 -29.29
CA VAL A 158 -4.00 12.44 -30.03
C VAL A 158 -3.60 13.89 -30.27
N LEU A 159 -2.86 14.08 -31.37
CA LEU A 159 -2.35 15.36 -31.87
C LEU A 159 -2.82 15.57 -33.31
N ASN A 160 -2.71 16.79 -33.83
CA ASN A 160 -2.98 17.03 -35.23
C ASN A 160 -1.82 16.53 -36.12
N TRP A 161 -1.84 15.24 -36.47
CA TRP A 161 -0.85 14.60 -37.36
C TRP A 161 -0.87 15.11 -38.80
N HIS A 162 -1.93 15.82 -39.21
CA HIS A 162 -2.03 16.42 -40.55
C HIS A 162 -1.40 17.82 -40.59
N ASN A 163 -0.87 18.33 -39.47
CA ASN A 163 -0.22 19.62 -39.42
C ASN A 163 1.19 19.53 -40.01
N GLU A 164 1.42 20.20 -41.15
CA GLU A 164 2.72 20.25 -41.81
C GLU A 164 3.75 21.06 -40.99
N ASN A 165 3.29 21.97 -40.12
CA ASN A 165 4.17 22.76 -39.27
C ASN A 165 4.64 21.94 -38.06
N LYS A 166 5.89 21.47 -38.14
CA LYS A 166 6.57 20.69 -37.10
C LYS A 166 6.65 21.41 -35.75
N LEU A 167 6.83 22.73 -35.75
CA LEU A 167 6.95 23.52 -34.51
C LEU A 167 5.59 23.62 -33.79
N ALA A 168 4.52 23.84 -34.56
CA ALA A 168 3.16 23.82 -34.02
C ALA A 168 2.77 22.44 -33.48
N PHE A 169 3.19 21.36 -34.16
CA PHE A 169 3.03 19.99 -33.65
C PHE A 169 3.76 19.76 -32.32
N CYS A 170 5.02 20.20 -32.23
CA CYS A 170 5.80 20.12 -30.98
C CYS A 170 5.18 20.96 -29.86
N ALA A 171 4.62 22.13 -30.17
CA ALA A 171 3.91 22.97 -29.21
C ALA A 171 2.66 22.26 -28.65
N GLU A 172 1.90 21.59 -29.51
CA GLU A 172 0.74 20.81 -29.08
C GLU A 172 1.17 19.65 -28.16
N LEU A 173 2.19 18.88 -28.57
CA LEU A 173 2.74 17.78 -27.76
C LEU A 173 3.24 18.28 -26.39
N ARG A 174 3.96 19.42 -26.36
CA ARG A 174 4.43 20.07 -25.14
C ARG A 174 3.27 20.35 -24.19
N GLY A 175 2.21 21.00 -24.66
CA GLY A 175 1.06 21.31 -23.83
C GLY A 175 0.31 20.06 -23.34
N ARG A 176 0.23 19.04 -24.20
CA ARG A 176 -0.41 17.75 -23.90
C ARG A 176 0.32 17.01 -22.79
N SER A 177 1.61 16.73 -22.96
CA SER A 177 2.41 15.97 -22.00
C SER A 177 2.56 16.71 -20.67
N GLY A 178 2.74 18.04 -20.69
CA GLY A 178 2.82 18.85 -19.46
C GLY A 178 1.52 18.84 -18.66
N THR A 179 0.36 18.91 -19.34
CA THR A 179 -0.95 18.82 -18.66
C THR A 179 -1.17 17.43 -18.08
N LEU A 180 -0.92 16.37 -18.86
CA LEU A 180 -1.09 14.99 -18.40
C LEU A 180 -0.19 14.67 -17.21
N ALA A 181 1.08 15.12 -17.24
CA ALA A 181 2.03 14.94 -16.13
C ALA A 181 1.46 15.47 -14.81
N LEU A 182 0.93 16.70 -14.81
CA LEU A 182 0.40 17.29 -13.58
C LEU A 182 -0.92 16.66 -13.13
N VAL A 183 -1.77 16.25 -14.08
CA VAL A 183 -3.02 15.53 -13.80
C VAL A 183 -2.76 14.19 -13.11
N ASN A 184 -1.77 13.45 -13.60
CA ASN A 184 -1.31 12.17 -13.07
C ASN A 184 -0.57 12.32 -11.72
N MET A 185 0.00 13.49 -11.46
CA MET A 185 0.67 13.80 -10.20
C MET A 185 -0.30 13.89 -9.00
N VAL A 186 -1.57 14.18 -9.23
CA VAL A 186 -2.61 14.16 -8.18
C VAL A 186 -2.79 12.76 -7.59
N PRO A 187 -3.20 11.72 -8.36
CA PRO A 187 -3.29 10.36 -7.84
C PRO A 187 -1.93 9.79 -7.41
N LEU A 188 -0.82 10.21 -8.04
CA LEU A 188 0.54 9.80 -7.63
C LEU A 188 0.79 10.03 -6.13
N ILE A 189 0.43 11.21 -5.61
CA ILE A 189 0.67 11.56 -4.22
C ILE A 189 -0.37 10.96 -3.28
N ILE A 190 -1.63 10.85 -3.71
CA ILE A 190 -2.66 10.13 -2.96
C ILE A 190 -2.22 8.69 -2.71
N PHE A 191 -1.66 8.03 -3.72
CA PHE A 191 -1.21 6.64 -3.63
C PHE A 191 0.08 6.45 -2.82
N ALA A 192 0.81 7.52 -2.51
CA ALA A 192 2.00 7.47 -1.66
C ALA A 192 1.68 7.59 -0.15
N GLY A 193 0.54 8.19 0.20
CA GLY A 193 0.19 8.54 1.59
C GLY A 193 -0.13 7.32 2.45
N ARG A 194 0.48 7.24 3.65
CA ARG A 194 0.20 6.17 4.63
C ARG A 194 -1.08 6.44 5.42
N ASN A 195 -1.41 7.71 5.68
CA ASN A 195 -2.67 8.11 6.33
C ASN A 195 -3.73 8.44 5.28
N ASN A 196 -3.94 7.55 4.33
CA ASN A 196 -4.90 7.76 3.26
C ASN A 196 -6.29 7.25 3.67
N LEU A 197 -7.28 8.15 3.72
CA LEU A 197 -8.68 7.82 4.02
C LEU A 197 -9.26 6.79 3.04
N LEU A 198 -8.79 6.79 1.79
CA LEU A 198 -9.21 5.85 0.76
C LEU A 198 -8.77 4.41 1.04
N ILE A 199 -7.71 4.19 1.84
CA ILE A 199 -7.33 2.83 2.28
C ILE A 199 -8.43 2.25 3.16
N GLY A 200 -8.97 3.05 4.09
CA GLY A 200 -10.07 2.64 4.96
C GLY A 200 -11.38 2.44 4.19
N LEU A 201 -11.72 3.38 3.30
CA LEU A 201 -12.97 3.35 2.52
C LEU A 201 -12.99 2.23 1.47
N LEU A 202 -11.92 2.08 0.69
CA LEU A 202 -11.84 1.10 -0.40
C LEU A 202 -11.32 -0.27 0.06
N LYS A 203 -10.81 -0.37 1.29
CA LYS A 203 -10.17 -1.60 1.82
C LYS A 203 -9.17 -2.19 0.83
N ILE A 204 -8.33 -1.34 0.26
CA ILE A 204 -7.22 -1.73 -0.61
C ILE A 204 -5.94 -1.55 0.20
N SER A 205 -5.07 -2.55 0.21
CA SER A 205 -3.81 -2.52 0.96
C SER A 205 -2.91 -1.39 0.50
N PHE A 206 -2.11 -0.84 1.42
CA PHE A 206 -1.10 0.16 1.08
C PHE A 206 -0.12 -0.36 0.02
N ASP A 207 0.21 -1.65 0.02
CA ASP A 207 1.11 -2.24 -0.99
C ASP A 207 0.56 -2.11 -2.41
N THR A 208 -0.76 -2.26 -2.57
CA THR A 208 -1.43 -2.07 -3.86
C THR A 208 -1.40 -0.60 -4.28
N TYR A 209 -1.63 0.32 -3.35
CA TYR A 209 -1.45 1.75 -3.60
C TYR A 209 -0.02 2.09 -3.99
N ASN A 210 0.98 1.54 -3.30
CA ASN A 210 2.38 1.75 -3.60
C ASN A 210 2.76 1.16 -4.98
N LEU A 211 2.17 0.04 -5.39
CA LEU A 211 2.28 -0.47 -6.75
C LEU A 211 1.78 0.56 -7.79
N LEU A 212 0.61 1.15 -7.56
CA LEU A 212 0.05 2.19 -8.43
C LEU A 212 0.92 3.46 -8.43
N HIS A 213 1.42 3.90 -7.27
CA HIS A 213 2.35 5.02 -7.13
C HIS A 213 3.59 4.84 -8.00
N ARG A 214 4.23 3.65 -7.97
CA ARG A 214 5.42 3.38 -8.79
C ARG A 214 5.14 3.47 -10.29
N TRP A 215 4.00 2.98 -10.76
CA TRP A 215 3.64 3.06 -12.18
C TRP A 215 3.25 4.47 -12.62
N MET A 216 2.48 5.17 -11.79
CA MET A 216 2.13 6.56 -12.02
C MET A 216 3.38 7.45 -12.07
N GLY A 217 4.33 7.23 -11.16
CA GLY A 217 5.55 8.03 -11.10
C GLY A 217 6.39 7.89 -12.36
N ARG A 218 6.45 6.70 -12.97
CA ARG A 218 7.13 6.49 -14.25
C ARG A 218 6.49 7.27 -15.39
N ILE A 219 5.15 7.31 -15.44
CA ILE A 219 4.43 8.07 -16.46
C ILE A 219 4.63 9.56 -16.28
N VAL A 220 4.47 10.08 -15.07
CA VAL A 220 4.67 11.52 -14.79
C VAL A 220 6.07 11.96 -15.22
N VAL A 221 7.11 11.18 -14.86
CA VAL A 221 8.49 11.50 -15.27
C VAL A 221 8.65 11.44 -16.79
N LEU A 222 8.09 10.41 -17.45
CA LEU A 222 8.16 10.28 -18.92
C LEU A 222 7.46 11.46 -19.62
N GLU A 223 6.26 11.82 -19.18
CA GLU A 223 5.48 12.94 -19.71
C GLU A 223 6.20 14.28 -19.47
N SER A 224 6.82 14.48 -18.30
CA SER A 224 7.66 15.65 -18.02
C SER A 224 8.90 15.73 -18.91
N ILE A 225 9.60 14.60 -19.16
CA ILE A 225 10.74 14.57 -20.09
C ILE A 225 10.29 14.93 -21.51
N ILE A 226 9.19 14.34 -21.98
CA ILE A 226 8.62 14.63 -23.30
C ILE A 226 8.20 16.10 -23.39
N HIS A 227 7.59 16.67 -22.35
CA HIS A 227 7.25 18.09 -22.26
C HIS A 227 8.48 18.97 -22.46
N THR A 228 9.57 18.71 -21.74
CA THR A 228 10.80 19.49 -21.84
C THR A 228 11.49 19.32 -23.20
N ILE A 229 11.51 18.11 -23.77
CA ILE A 229 12.08 17.87 -25.10
C ILE A 229 11.28 18.61 -26.17
N ALA A 230 9.94 18.52 -26.11
CA ALA A 230 9.06 19.20 -27.07
C ALA A 230 9.21 20.73 -26.99
N TRP A 231 9.39 21.28 -25.79
CA TRP A 231 9.75 22.68 -25.60
C TRP A 231 11.13 23.00 -26.16
N LEU A 232 12.15 22.18 -25.89
CA LEU A 232 13.52 22.41 -26.30
C LEU A 232 13.66 22.47 -27.84
N ILE A 233 12.97 21.58 -28.57
CA ILE A 233 13.00 21.57 -30.04
C ILE A 233 12.55 22.92 -30.61
N VAL A 234 11.45 23.45 -30.09
CA VAL A 234 10.89 24.74 -30.55
C VAL A 234 11.76 25.91 -30.10
N ALA A 235 12.30 25.86 -28.88
CA ALA A 235 13.13 26.93 -28.34
C ALA A 235 14.49 27.03 -29.05
N VAL A 236 15.09 25.91 -29.46
CA VAL A 236 16.36 25.91 -30.24
C VAL A 236 16.15 26.47 -31.63
N ASP A 237 15.01 26.18 -32.27
CA ASP A 237 14.68 26.71 -33.59
C ASP A 237 14.53 28.24 -33.59
N ASP A 238 13.82 28.78 -32.59
CA ASP A 238 13.51 30.21 -32.50
C ASP A 238 14.66 31.05 -31.87
N LEU A 239 15.32 30.54 -30.83
CA LEU A 239 16.30 31.30 -30.04
C LEU A 239 17.76 30.83 -30.22
N GLY A 240 17.98 29.67 -30.84
CA GLY A 240 19.28 28.99 -30.83
C GLY A 240 19.72 28.52 -29.44
N TRP A 241 20.82 27.76 -29.40
CA TRP A 241 21.35 27.20 -28.14
C TRP A 241 21.77 28.27 -27.11
N GLY A 242 22.27 29.41 -27.56
CA GLY A 242 22.65 30.53 -26.68
C GLY A 242 21.43 31.15 -25.98
N GLY A 243 20.34 31.36 -26.72
CA GLY A 243 19.10 31.90 -26.16
C GLY A 243 18.40 30.93 -25.22
N VAL A 244 18.41 29.62 -25.53
CA VAL A 244 17.94 28.56 -24.62
C VAL A 244 18.71 28.59 -23.30
N GLY A 245 20.04 28.67 -23.36
CA GLY A 245 20.88 28.76 -22.16
C GLY A 245 20.53 29.98 -21.30
N HIS A 246 20.37 31.14 -21.93
CA HIS A 246 19.99 32.37 -21.24
C HIS A 246 18.60 32.28 -20.58
N LYS A 247 17.61 31.70 -21.28
CA LYS A 247 16.26 31.48 -20.75
C LYS A 247 16.25 30.50 -19.58
N LEU A 248 17.02 29.42 -19.65
CA LEU A 248 17.12 28.46 -18.55
C LEU A 248 17.82 29.05 -17.31
N SER A 249 18.79 29.94 -17.49
CA SER A 249 19.54 30.53 -16.37
C SER A 249 18.86 31.75 -15.74
N HIS A 250 18.19 32.58 -16.53
CA HIS A 250 17.60 33.85 -16.06
C HIS A 250 16.07 33.87 -16.09
N GLY A 251 15.42 32.99 -16.86
CA GLY A 251 13.97 32.89 -16.92
C GLY A 251 13.42 32.08 -15.74
N LEU A 252 12.55 32.70 -14.93
CA LEU A 252 11.93 32.01 -13.80
C LEU A 252 11.02 30.87 -14.26
N PHE A 253 10.28 31.05 -15.36
CA PHE A 253 9.37 30.05 -15.90
C PHE A 253 10.13 28.84 -16.45
N GLU A 254 11.07 29.06 -17.36
CA GLU A 254 11.82 28.01 -18.05
C GLU A 254 12.83 27.34 -17.11
N GLY A 255 13.56 28.12 -16.31
CA GLY A 255 14.55 27.63 -15.36
C GLY A 255 13.95 26.75 -14.27
N SER A 256 12.81 27.15 -13.68
CA SER A 256 12.12 26.32 -12.68
C SER A 256 11.57 25.02 -13.29
N GLY A 257 11.05 25.06 -14.52
CA GLY A 257 10.62 23.86 -15.25
C GLY A 257 11.76 22.87 -15.49
N ALA A 258 12.96 23.37 -15.85
CA ALA A 258 14.14 22.55 -16.03
C ALA A 258 14.64 21.93 -14.71
N VAL A 259 14.69 22.70 -13.62
CA VAL A 259 15.04 22.18 -12.29
C VAL A 259 14.07 21.08 -11.86
N GLY A 260 12.76 21.27 -12.08
CA GLY A 260 11.73 20.26 -11.80
C GLY A 260 11.96 18.97 -12.60
N THR A 261 12.22 19.08 -13.90
CA THR A 261 12.45 17.91 -14.78
C THR A 261 13.72 17.15 -14.43
N VAL A 262 14.80 17.86 -14.10
CA VAL A 262 16.05 17.26 -13.64
C VAL A 262 15.82 16.50 -12.32
N ALA A 263 15.14 17.11 -11.35
CA ALA A 263 14.80 16.46 -10.09
C ALA A 263 13.94 15.20 -10.31
N MET A 264 12.92 15.27 -11.18
CA MET A 264 12.09 14.13 -11.56
C MET A 264 12.87 13.01 -12.26
N THR A 265 13.84 13.36 -13.10
CA THR A 265 14.71 12.39 -13.77
C THR A 265 15.61 11.67 -12.74
N PHE A 266 16.21 12.40 -11.81
CA PHE A 266 16.97 11.79 -10.71
C PHE A 266 16.10 10.91 -9.82
N LEU A 267 14.86 11.31 -9.53
CA LEU A 267 13.90 10.47 -8.82
C LEU A 267 13.73 9.12 -9.51
N LEU A 268 13.54 9.09 -10.83
CA LEU A 268 13.39 7.85 -11.58
C LEU A 268 14.66 6.99 -11.54
N LEU A 269 15.83 7.60 -11.77
CA LEU A 269 17.12 6.90 -11.78
C LEU A 269 17.46 6.28 -10.42
N LEU A 270 17.21 6.98 -9.32
CA LEU A 270 17.44 6.47 -7.97
C LEU A 270 16.39 5.43 -7.55
N SER A 271 15.19 5.47 -8.14
CA SER A 271 14.08 4.54 -7.82
C SER A 271 14.20 3.17 -8.51
N VAL A 272 15.20 2.97 -9.36
CA VAL A 272 15.46 1.65 -9.95
C VAL A 272 15.82 0.64 -8.88
N SER A 273 15.33 -0.59 -9.05
CA SER A 273 15.31 -1.57 -7.98
C SER A 273 16.70 -1.96 -7.43
N PRO A 274 17.78 -2.06 -8.23
CA PRO A 274 19.11 -2.33 -7.68
C PRO A 274 19.62 -1.25 -6.72
N LEU A 275 19.48 0.03 -7.08
CA LEU A 275 19.90 1.15 -6.22
C LEU A 275 19.03 1.24 -4.97
N ARG A 276 17.71 1.13 -5.13
CA ARG A 276 16.77 1.15 -4.00
C ARG A 276 17.07 0.07 -2.97
N HIS A 277 17.35 -1.16 -3.40
CA HIS A 277 17.60 -2.26 -2.46
C HIS A 277 18.98 -2.17 -1.80
N ALA A 278 20.00 -1.66 -2.51
CA ALA A 278 21.34 -1.51 -1.96
C ALA A 278 21.43 -0.39 -0.90
N PHE A 279 20.71 0.72 -1.12
CA PHE A 279 20.80 1.91 -0.27
C PHE A 279 19.41 2.45 0.10
N TYR A 280 18.51 1.59 0.59
CA TYR A 280 17.09 1.93 0.81
C TYR A 280 16.88 3.20 1.65
N GLU A 281 17.60 3.34 2.76
CA GLU A 281 17.45 4.50 3.66
C GLU A 281 17.89 5.81 3.00
N THR A 282 19.03 5.80 2.31
CA THR A 282 19.53 6.95 1.55
C THR A 282 18.57 7.28 0.41
N PHE A 283 18.14 6.27 -0.34
CA PHE A 283 17.17 6.39 -1.42
C PHE A 283 15.89 7.08 -0.93
N LEU A 284 15.29 6.62 0.17
CA LEU A 284 14.02 7.14 0.67
C LEU A 284 14.14 8.62 1.07
N ASN A 285 15.21 9.00 1.77
CA ASN A 285 15.43 10.38 2.19
C ASN A 285 15.68 11.30 1.00
N VAL A 286 16.56 10.90 0.07
CA VAL A 286 16.84 11.68 -1.15
C VAL A 286 15.59 11.79 -2.02
N HIS A 287 14.78 10.73 -2.13
CA HIS A 287 13.53 10.74 -2.87
C HIS A 287 12.55 11.77 -2.30
N ILE A 288 12.42 11.85 -0.97
CA ILE A 288 11.54 12.84 -0.32
C ILE A 288 12.01 14.28 -0.59
N VAL A 289 13.32 14.53 -0.50
CA VAL A 289 13.90 15.85 -0.76
C VAL A 289 13.73 16.25 -2.22
N LEU A 290 14.05 15.36 -3.17
CA LEU A 290 13.88 15.62 -4.59
C LEU A 290 12.41 15.80 -4.99
N ALA A 291 11.49 15.06 -4.36
CA ALA A 291 10.05 15.26 -4.56
C ALA A 291 9.61 16.66 -4.10
N PHE A 292 10.10 17.13 -2.94
CA PHE A 292 9.84 18.49 -2.47
C PHE A 292 10.39 19.55 -3.44
N VAL A 293 11.63 19.38 -3.93
CA VAL A 293 12.22 20.26 -4.94
C VAL A 293 11.38 20.28 -6.22
N ALA A 294 10.94 19.11 -6.71
CA ALA A 294 10.08 19.01 -7.89
C ALA A 294 8.74 19.74 -7.70
N PHE A 295 8.13 19.67 -6.51
CA PHE A 295 6.88 20.38 -6.21
C PHE A 295 7.06 21.89 -6.24
N VAL A 296 8.07 22.41 -5.54
CA VAL A 296 8.36 23.84 -5.47
C VAL A 296 8.70 24.38 -6.86
N ALA A 297 9.56 23.65 -7.60
CA ALA A 297 9.94 24.02 -8.96
C ALA A 297 8.73 24.04 -9.90
N THR A 298 7.85 23.03 -9.84
CA THR A 298 6.62 22.98 -10.66
C THR A 298 5.62 24.06 -10.26
N TRP A 299 5.51 24.39 -8.97
CA TRP A 299 4.66 25.48 -8.50
C TRP A 299 5.14 26.84 -9.01
N ILE A 300 6.45 27.12 -8.92
CA ILE A 300 7.05 28.33 -9.48
C ILE A 300 6.84 28.36 -11.00
N HIS A 301 7.06 27.25 -11.69
CA HIS A 301 6.83 27.14 -13.14
C HIS A 301 5.37 27.50 -13.51
N CYS A 302 4.38 26.95 -12.80
CA CYS A 302 2.98 27.29 -13.07
C CYS A 302 2.59 28.72 -12.66
N ALA A 303 3.22 29.29 -11.62
CA ALA A 303 2.88 30.62 -11.11
C ALA A 303 3.58 31.77 -11.84
N SER A 304 4.77 31.53 -12.38
CA SER A 304 5.64 32.54 -12.99
C SER A 304 5.39 32.79 -14.48
N SER A 305 4.39 32.14 -15.07
CA SER A 305 3.98 32.41 -16.45
C SER A 305 3.56 33.88 -16.63
N ALA A 306 3.75 34.45 -17.81
CA ALA A 306 3.35 35.83 -18.10
C ALA A 306 1.83 36.06 -18.08
N LEU A 307 1.02 35.00 -17.92
CA LEU A 307 -0.43 35.04 -17.84
C LEU A 307 -0.91 35.53 -16.46
N LYS A 308 -1.88 36.44 -16.46
CA LYS A 308 -2.51 36.96 -15.22
C LYS A 308 -3.18 35.81 -14.46
N GLY A 309 -2.65 35.47 -13.28
CA GLY A 309 -3.14 34.38 -12.44
C GLY A 309 -2.43 33.03 -12.64
N GLY A 310 -1.36 32.98 -13.45
CA GLY A 310 -0.59 31.77 -13.71
C GLY A 310 -1.20 30.84 -14.76
N LEU A 311 -0.60 29.67 -14.92
CA LEU A 311 -1.12 28.61 -15.80
C LEU A 311 -2.42 28.00 -15.23
N PRO A 312 -3.36 27.52 -16.06
CA PRO A 312 -4.57 26.80 -15.64
C PRO A 312 -4.31 25.61 -14.70
N GLN A 313 -3.11 25.05 -14.78
CA GLN A 313 -2.57 23.94 -14.02
C GLN A 313 -2.22 24.30 -12.56
N LEU A 314 -2.07 25.59 -12.23
CA LEU A 314 -1.61 26.07 -10.92
C LEU A 314 -2.43 25.55 -9.72
N PRO A 315 -3.78 25.51 -9.76
CA PRO A 315 -4.57 24.97 -8.64
C PRO A 315 -4.27 23.49 -8.34
N TRP A 316 -3.87 22.71 -9.35
CA TRP A 316 -3.62 21.27 -9.17
C TRP A 316 -2.32 21.03 -8.40
N ILE A 317 -1.25 21.77 -8.71
CA ILE A 317 0.01 21.68 -7.95
C ILE A 317 -0.17 22.17 -6.50
N MET A 318 -0.98 23.22 -6.29
CA MET A 318 -1.33 23.67 -4.94
C MET A 318 -2.06 22.58 -4.14
N ALA A 319 -3.02 21.89 -4.77
CA ALA A 319 -3.72 20.77 -4.14
C ALA A 319 -2.77 19.59 -3.84
N ILE A 320 -1.86 19.25 -4.76
CA ILE A 320 -0.84 18.21 -4.57
C ILE A 320 0.03 18.51 -3.35
N MET A 321 0.53 19.76 -3.24
CA MET A 321 1.32 20.20 -2.09
C MET A 321 0.51 20.11 -0.79
N ALA A 322 -0.74 20.61 -0.81
CA ALA A 322 -1.61 20.56 0.37
C ALA A 322 -1.86 19.13 0.86
N ILE A 323 -2.16 18.19 -0.03
CA ILE A 323 -2.35 16.76 0.31
C ILE A 323 -1.07 16.17 0.89
N TRP A 324 0.08 16.45 0.26
CA TRP A 324 1.37 15.93 0.72
C TRP A 324 1.75 16.44 2.12
N PHE A 325 1.59 17.74 2.38
CA PHE A 325 1.85 18.33 3.69
C PHE A 325 0.86 17.83 4.74
N ALA A 326 -0.43 17.71 4.39
CA ALA A 326 -1.45 17.19 5.29
C ALA A 326 -1.16 15.74 5.72
N ASP A 327 -0.75 14.86 4.81
CA ASP A 327 -0.33 13.48 5.17
C ASP A 327 0.83 13.50 6.16
N ARG A 328 1.88 14.30 5.91
CA ARG A 328 3.05 14.40 6.80
C ARG A 328 2.69 14.96 8.17
N LEU A 329 1.86 16.00 8.23
CA LEU A 329 1.38 16.55 9.49
C LEU A 329 0.56 15.52 10.27
N ALA A 330 -0.37 14.82 9.61
CA ALA A 330 -1.17 13.76 10.22
C ALA A 330 -0.29 12.62 10.78
N ARG A 331 0.82 12.27 10.10
CA ARG A 331 1.81 11.30 10.62
C ARG A 331 2.46 11.80 11.90
N MET A 332 2.91 13.06 11.94
CA MET A 332 3.55 13.62 13.13
C MET A 332 2.58 13.67 14.31
N LEU A 333 1.34 14.13 14.08
CA LEU A 333 0.29 14.16 15.10
C LEU A 333 -0.04 12.76 15.64
N ARG A 334 -0.14 11.75 14.77
CA ARG A 334 -0.37 10.35 15.18
C ARG A 334 0.77 9.80 16.05
N ILE A 335 2.02 10.05 15.67
CA ILE A 335 3.19 9.61 16.44
C ILE A 335 3.17 10.26 17.83
N VAL A 336 2.95 11.57 17.90
CA VAL A 336 2.89 12.28 19.18
C VAL A 336 1.74 11.73 20.04
N PHE A 337 0.54 11.57 19.47
CA PHE A 337 -0.63 11.08 20.20
C PHE A 337 -0.45 9.67 20.77
N VAL A 338 0.13 8.74 20.00
CA VAL A 338 0.32 7.34 20.41
C VAL A 338 1.45 7.21 21.42
N ASN A 339 2.54 7.99 21.27
CA ASN A 339 3.77 7.74 22.02
C ASN A 339 3.98 8.64 23.22
N TRP A 340 3.24 9.76 23.33
CA TRP A 340 3.38 10.73 24.40
C TRP A 340 2.06 10.95 25.14
N SER A 341 2.12 10.88 26.48
CA SER A 341 1.06 11.28 27.39
C SER A 341 1.66 11.96 28.63
N SER A 342 0.83 12.39 29.58
CA SER A 342 1.27 12.87 30.90
C SER A 342 2.10 11.82 31.65
N LYS A 343 1.92 10.54 31.33
CA LYS A 343 2.67 9.39 31.89
C LYS A 343 4.07 9.20 31.29
N GLY A 344 4.49 10.03 30.33
CA GLY A 344 5.81 9.98 29.70
C GLY A 344 5.78 9.49 28.25
N TRP A 345 6.94 9.00 27.80
CA TRP A 345 7.20 8.55 26.43
C TRP A 345 7.31 7.02 26.34
N THR A 346 6.93 6.45 25.20
CA THR A 346 6.98 5.00 24.91
C THR A 346 8.36 4.36 25.11
N ASP A 347 8.39 3.30 25.90
CA ASP A 347 9.59 2.48 26.14
C ASP A 347 9.50 1.13 25.42
N ALA A 348 10.63 0.64 24.92
CA ALA A 348 10.77 -0.66 24.30
C ALA A 348 11.69 -1.56 25.11
N VAL A 349 11.25 -2.79 25.39
CA VAL A 349 12.07 -3.88 25.91
C VAL A 349 12.38 -4.84 24.77
N CYS A 350 13.66 -4.98 24.44
CA CYS A 350 14.14 -5.81 23.34
C CYS A 350 14.91 -7.01 23.88
N GLU A 351 14.42 -8.21 23.61
CA GLU A 351 15.00 -9.48 24.06
C GLU A 351 15.50 -10.29 22.87
N ALA A 352 16.75 -10.75 22.92
CA ALA A 352 17.29 -11.63 21.90
C ALA A 352 16.74 -13.05 22.11
N MET A 353 16.15 -13.61 21.05
CA MET A 353 15.55 -14.93 21.01
C MET A 353 16.34 -15.84 20.06
N PRO A 354 16.20 -17.18 20.18
CA PRO A 354 16.85 -18.14 19.27
C PRO A 354 16.54 -17.87 17.80
N GLY A 355 17.42 -18.29 16.88
CA GLY A 355 17.19 -18.11 15.43
C GLY A 355 17.31 -16.66 14.93
N ASN A 356 18.11 -15.83 15.61
CA ASN A 356 18.35 -14.42 15.27
C ASN A 356 17.08 -13.57 15.21
N VAL A 357 16.17 -13.75 16.17
CA VAL A 357 14.94 -12.96 16.30
C VAL A 357 15.02 -12.10 17.54
N THR A 358 14.54 -10.86 17.47
CA THR A 358 14.36 -9.99 18.63
C THR A 358 12.88 -9.91 18.96
N ARG A 359 12.50 -10.25 20.19
CA ARG A 359 11.16 -9.96 20.72
C ARG A 359 11.17 -8.54 21.27
N VAL A 360 10.35 -7.68 20.70
CA VAL A 360 10.24 -6.27 21.12
C VAL A 360 8.88 -6.05 21.75
N THR A 361 8.86 -5.58 22.99
CA THR A 361 7.63 -5.19 23.70
C THR A 361 7.64 -3.70 23.95
N LEU A 362 6.68 -2.99 23.37
CA LEU A 362 6.46 -1.56 23.57
C LEU A 362 5.47 -1.34 24.71
N HIS A 363 5.78 -0.38 25.57
CA HIS A 363 4.91 0.12 26.63
C HIS A 363 4.40 1.51 26.22
N LEU A 364 3.20 1.56 25.65
CA LEU A 364 2.54 2.80 25.25
C LEU A 364 1.92 3.48 26.48
N PRO A 365 2.09 4.80 26.66
CA PRO A 365 1.62 5.53 27.84
C PRO A 365 0.10 5.80 27.83
N ARG A 366 -0.66 5.14 26.94
CA ARG A 366 -2.09 5.32 26.71
C ARG A 366 -2.76 4.03 26.24
N TYR A 367 -4.08 3.95 26.40
CA TYR A 367 -4.93 3.00 25.70
C TYR A 367 -4.97 3.27 24.19
N VAL A 368 -4.58 2.28 23.39
CA VAL A 368 -4.69 2.31 21.92
C VAL A 368 -5.40 1.02 21.53
N ASP A 369 -6.58 1.15 20.93
CA ASP A 369 -7.32 0.01 20.41
C ASP A 369 -6.66 -0.49 19.12
N ILE A 370 -6.31 -1.77 19.08
CA ILE A 370 -5.53 -2.38 18.00
C ILE A 370 -6.24 -3.65 17.55
N GLU A 371 -6.77 -3.61 16.34
CA GLU A 371 -7.42 -4.75 15.71
C GLU A 371 -6.42 -5.85 15.30
N PRO A 372 -6.83 -7.12 15.26
CA PRO A 372 -6.00 -8.21 14.76
C PRO A 372 -5.65 -8.03 13.27
N GLY A 373 -4.48 -8.53 12.88
CA GLY A 373 -3.98 -8.40 11.50
C GLY A 373 -3.44 -7.01 11.15
N THR A 374 -3.18 -6.16 12.15
CA THR A 374 -2.57 -4.85 11.95
C THR A 374 -1.04 -4.89 12.02
N HIS A 375 -0.41 -3.84 11.50
CA HIS A 375 1.02 -3.61 11.61
C HIS A 375 1.32 -2.17 12.01
N ALA A 376 2.53 -1.90 12.45
CA ALA A 376 2.97 -0.56 12.82
C ALA A 376 4.40 -0.32 12.37
N TYR A 377 4.76 0.95 12.20
CA TYR A 377 6.14 1.34 11.93
C TYR A 377 6.83 1.73 13.21
N LEU A 378 8.02 1.17 13.43
CA LEU A 378 8.79 1.39 14.64
C LEU A 378 10.03 2.25 14.35
N ARG A 379 10.36 3.09 15.33
CA ARG A 379 11.60 3.88 15.38
C ARG A 379 12.26 3.68 16.73
N PHE A 380 13.57 3.52 16.76
CA PHE A 380 14.31 3.24 18.01
C PHE A 380 15.40 4.29 18.22
N TRP A 381 15.32 4.99 19.35
CA TRP A 381 16.30 5.98 19.75
C TRP A 381 17.64 5.32 20.09
N GLY A 382 18.75 5.97 19.71
CA GLY A 382 20.10 5.48 19.96
C GLY A 382 20.56 4.32 19.07
N LEU A 383 19.75 3.91 18.08
CA LEU A 383 20.13 2.99 17.01
C LEU A 383 19.95 3.65 15.64
N CYS A 384 18.70 3.82 15.20
CA CYS A 384 18.31 4.45 13.95
C CYS A 384 17.01 5.24 14.17
N ALA A 385 17.11 6.39 14.84
CA ALA A 385 15.92 7.17 15.26
C ALA A 385 15.11 7.73 14.08
N TRP A 386 15.78 7.98 12.95
CA TRP A 386 15.19 8.58 11.75
C TRP A 386 14.63 7.55 10.76
N GLU A 387 14.94 6.27 10.97
CA GLU A 387 14.44 5.19 10.12
C GLU A 387 13.10 4.67 10.67
N SER A 388 12.21 4.28 9.76
CA SER A 388 10.84 3.88 10.08
C SER A 388 10.53 2.56 9.40
N HIS A 389 10.52 1.48 10.19
CA HIS A 389 10.45 0.10 9.69
C HIS A 389 9.11 -0.57 10.04
N PRO A 390 8.39 -1.18 9.08
CA PRO A 390 7.12 -1.84 9.32
C PRO A 390 7.28 -3.21 9.98
N PHE A 391 6.48 -3.48 11.00
CA PHE A 391 6.40 -4.79 11.66
C PHE A 391 4.95 -5.14 12.01
N SER A 392 4.56 -6.39 11.75
CA SER A 392 3.26 -6.92 12.19
C SER A 392 3.16 -6.96 13.70
N ILE A 393 2.01 -6.55 14.22
CA ILE A 393 1.72 -6.62 15.65
C ILE A 393 1.45 -8.08 16.01
N CYS A 394 2.22 -8.62 16.96
CA CYS A 394 2.10 -10.00 17.40
C CYS A 394 1.05 -10.19 18.48
N TRP A 395 1.06 -9.29 19.47
CA TRP A 395 0.24 -9.42 20.66
C TRP A 395 -0.02 -8.05 21.29
N VAL A 396 -1.21 -7.88 21.85
CA VAL A 396 -1.65 -6.64 22.50
C VAL A 396 -2.23 -7.00 23.86
N ASN A 397 -1.82 -6.29 24.92
CA ASN A 397 -2.47 -6.35 26.22
C ASN A 397 -2.72 -4.93 26.73
N HIS A 398 -3.89 -4.71 27.30
CA HIS A 398 -4.21 -3.50 28.03
C HIS A 398 -4.00 -3.74 29.52
N VAL A 399 -3.21 -2.88 30.14
CA VAL A 399 -2.86 -2.96 31.56
C VAL A 399 -3.44 -1.73 32.25
N ARG A 400 -4.19 -1.92 33.34
CA ARG A 400 -4.62 -0.81 34.18
C ARG A 400 -3.44 -0.32 35.02
N ASP A 401 -3.31 0.98 35.19
CA ASP A 401 -2.39 1.51 36.19
C ASP A 401 -2.83 1.01 37.57
N ASN A 402 -1.89 0.46 38.35
CA ASN A 402 -2.13 -0.03 39.71
C ASN A 402 -2.29 1.14 40.71
N SER A 403 -3.06 2.18 40.39
CA SER A 403 -3.64 3.02 41.43
C SER A 403 -4.76 2.22 42.08
N LEU A 404 -4.59 1.84 43.35
CA LEU A 404 -5.67 1.29 44.18
C LEU A 404 -6.93 2.14 43.97
N PRO A 405 -8.13 1.55 43.83
CA PRO A 405 -9.36 2.33 43.72
C PRO A 405 -9.52 3.18 44.99
N ILE A 406 -9.43 4.51 44.84
CA ILE A 406 -9.50 5.47 45.95
C ILE A 406 -10.95 5.67 46.42
N ALA A 407 -11.95 5.21 45.65
CA ALA A 407 -13.35 5.38 45.98
C ALA A 407 -14.18 4.15 45.63
N GLU A 408 -14.99 3.71 46.61
CA GLU A 408 -15.94 2.58 46.54
C GLU A 408 -17.21 2.89 45.73
N LYS A 409 -17.18 3.94 44.88
CA LYS A 409 -18.39 4.54 44.30
C LYS A 409 -18.40 4.76 42.78
N ASP A 410 -17.50 4.11 42.04
CA ASP A 410 -17.60 4.10 40.57
C ASP A 410 -18.37 2.86 40.07
N PRO A 411 -19.35 3.03 39.18
CA PRO A 411 -20.16 1.93 38.67
C PRO A 411 -19.29 0.87 37.98
N LEU A 412 -19.51 -0.39 38.36
CA LEU A 412 -18.73 -1.60 37.97
C LEU A 412 -18.65 -1.91 36.45
N HIS A 413 -19.18 -1.05 35.58
CA HIS A 413 -19.42 -1.34 34.16
C HIS A 413 -18.83 -0.33 33.15
N ALA A 414 -18.19 0.75 33.58
CA ALA A 414 -17.45 1.63 32.67
C ALA A 414 -15.95 1.51 32.97
N VAL A 415 -15.26 0.64 32.24
CA VAL A 415 -13.80 0.60 32.27
C VAL A 415 -13.29 1.93 31.71
N ASP A 416 -12.82 2.83 32.58
CA ASP A 416 -12.27 4.10 32.13
C ASP A 416 -10.95 3.86 31.36
N ARG A 417 -11.06 3.93 30.03
CA ARG A 417 -9.96 3.76 29.08
C ARG A 417 -8.86 4.80 29.29
N SER A 418 -9.14 5.93 29.96
CA SER A 418 -8.16 6.98 30.25
C SER A 418 -7.04 6.50 31.19
N THR A 419 -7.36 5.56 32.09
CA THR A 419 -6.43 5.02 33.09
C THR A 419 -5.58 3.87 32.57
N MET A 420 -5.97 3.28 31.42
CA MET A 420 -5.30 2.12 30.84
C MET A 420 -4.06 2.50 30.02
N THR A 421 -3.09 1.60 30.04
CA THR A 421 -1.89 1.61 29.18
C THR A 421 -1.92 0.40 28.27
N THR A 422 -1.21 0.47 27.14
CA THR A 422 -1.20 -0.62 26.15
C THR A 422 0.21 -1.15 25.98
N THR A 423 0.34 -2.47 26.02
CA THR A 423 1.58 -3.16 25.68
C THR A 423 1.42 -3.87 24.36
N VAL A 424 2.38 -3.66 23.46
CA VAL A 424 2.34 -4.18 22.08
C VAL A 424 3.63 -4.95 21.83
N SER A 425 3.51 -6.21 21.45
CA SER A 425 4.65 -7.08 21.18
C SER A 425 4.86 -7.31 19.68
N PHE A 426 6.12 -7.43 19.28
CA PHE A 426 6.58 -7.67 17.92
C PHE A 426 7.65 -8.76 17.91
N LEU A 427 7.73 -9.53 16.82
CA LEU A 427 8.85 -10.45 16.56
C LEU A 427 9.60 -9.98 15.32
N ILE A 428 10.83 -9.52 15.52
CA ILE A 428 11.66 -8.93 14.48
C ILE A 428 12.80 -9.88 14.13
N GLY A 429 12.73 -10.51 12.96
CA GLY A 429 13.84 -11.33 12.45
C GLY A 429 15.00 -10.45 12.00
N ALA A 430 16.22 -10.79 12.42
CA ALA A 430 17.42 -10.11 11.99
C ALA A 430 17.69 -10.39 10.50
N GLN A 431 17.81 -9.31 9.73
CA GLN A 431 18.18 -9.31 8.31
C GLN A 431 19.48 -8.52 8.15
N THR A 432 19.69 -7.84 7.02
CA THR A 432 20.77 -6.86 6.87
C THR A 432 20.33 -5.49 7.43
N GLY A 433 21.29 -4.67 7.89
CA GLY A 433 21.00 -3.30 8.32
C GLY A 433 20.45 -3.18 9.75
N PHE A 434 19.38 -2.40 9.93
CA PHE A 434 18.83 -2.02 11.24
C PHE A 434 18.47 -3.21 12.13
N THR A 435 17.75 -4.21 11.60
CA THR A 435 17.27 -5.34 12.41
C THR A 435 18.41 -6.21 12.95
N LYS A 436 19.54 -6.29 12.24
CA LYS A 436 20.75 -6.94 12.75
C LYS A 436 21.38 -6.15 13.89
N LYS A 437 21.52 -4.82 13.72
CA LYS A 437 22.05 -3.95 14.78
C LYS A 437 21.21 -4.03 16.05
N LEU A 438 19.88 -4.12 15.90
CA LEU A 438 18.97 -4.32 17.03
C LEU A 438 19.23 -5.66 17.72
N PHE A 439 19.31 -6.75 16.97
CA PHE A 439 19.60 -8.09 17.51
C PHE A 439 20.96 -8.14 18.20
N ASP A 440 22.03 -7.72 17.53
CA ASP A 440 23.40 -7.74 18.06
C ASP A 440 23.52 -6.94 19.37
N ARG A 441 22.78 -5.83 19.50
CA ARG A 441 22.74 -5.04 20.72
C ARG A 441 21.90 -5.70 21.82
N ALA A 442 20.75 -6.29 21.48
CA ALA A 442 19.93 -7.03 22.43
C ALA A 442 20.65 -8.28 22.97
N SER A 443 21.39 -8.99 22.13
CA SER A 443 22.16 -10.20 22.52
C SER A 443 23.27 -9.91 23.52
N ARG A 444 23.78 -8.67 23.58
CA ARG A 444 24.77 -8.23 24.58
C ARG A 444 24.15 -7.92 25.95
N CYS A 445 22.83 -7.91 26.06
CA CYS A 445 22.09 -7.55 27.26
C CYS A 445 21.22 -8.73 27.74
N PRO A 446 21.73 -9.61 28.63
CA PRO A 446 20.99 -10.80 29.08
C PRO A 446 19.65 -10.51 29.76
N ARG A 447 19.48 -9.33 30.38
CA ARG A 447 18.23 -8.89 31.03
C ARG A 447 17.25 -8.16 30.09
N GLY A 448 17.55 -8.14 28.78
CA GLY A 448 16.83 -7.35 27.79
C GLY A 448 17.35 -5.91 27.69
N LEU A 449 17.37 -5.39 26.48
CA LEU A 449 17.76 -4.01 26.17
C LEU A 449 16.55 -3.09 26.32
N ARG A 450 16.62 -2.09 27.20
CA ARG A 450 15.60 -1.03 27.33
C ARG A 450 16.02 0.21 26.55
N ILE A 451 15.19 0.64 25.61
CA ILE A 451 15.42 1.82 24.78
C ILE A 451 14.13 2.58 24.52
N LYS A 452 14.22 3.89 24.34
CA LYS A 452 13.08 4.71 23.90
C LYS A 452 12.73 4.36 22.46
N ALA A 453 11.44 4.20 22.18
CA ALA A 453 10.96 3.89 20.84
C ALA A 453 9.73 4.72 20.48
N ALA A 454 9.37 4.75 19.21
CA ALA A 454 8.14 5.36 18.72
C ALA A 454 7.41 4.39 17.79
N MET A 455 6.10 4.25 18.02
CA MET A 455 5.17 3.48 17.21
C MET A 455 4.30 4.43 16.36
N GLU A 456 4.37 4.29 15.04
CA GLU A 456 3.49 4.95 14.07
C GLU A 456 2.48 3.89 13.58
N GLY A 457 1.22 4.01 13.98
CA GLY A 457 0.16 3.04 13.66
C GLY A 457 -1.00 3.09 14.66
N PRO A 458 -1.83 2.03 14.72
CA PRO A 458 -1.82 0.85 13.86
C PRO A 458 -2.25 1.16 12.41
N TYR A 459 -1.79 0.34 11.46
CA TYR A 459 -2.18 0.34 10.04
C TYR A 459 -2.72 -1.04 9.65
N ALA A 460 -3.43 -1.12 8.52
CA ALA A 460 -4.15 -2.31 8.05
C ALA A 460 -5.36 -2.68 8.93
N GLY A 461 -5.61 -3.97 9.20
CA GLY A 461 -6.76 -4.45 10.00
C GLY A 461 -8.11 -4.51 9.25
N HIS A 462 -8.16 -4.11 7.97
CA HIS A 462 -9.43 -4.04 7.22
C HIS A 462 -10.06 -5.42 6.90
N ASN A 463 -9.32 -6.52 7.10
CA ASN A 463 -9.74 -7.90 6.87
C ASN A 463 -10.17 -8.58 8.19
N SER A 464 -11.44 -8.44 8.57
CA SER A 464 -12.00 -9.19 9.70
C SER A 464 -12.29 -10.64 9.29
N LEU A 465 -11.91 -11.57 10.17
CA LEU A 465 -12.18 -13.00 9.99
C LEU A 465 -13.46 -13.48 10.68
N ASP A 466 -14.21 -12.57 11.33
CA ASP A 466 -15.32 -12.93 12.23
C ASP A 466 -16.50 -13.59 11.51
N SER A 467 -16.65 -13.32 10.22
CA SER A 467 -17.71 -13.86 9.37
C SER A 467 -17.41 -15.25 8.82
N TYR A 468 -16.21 -15.79 9.01
CA TYR A 468 -15.82 -17.09 8.47
C TYR A 468 -16.06 -18.19 9.49
N GLY A 469 -16.68 -19.29 9.05
CA GLY A 469 -16.85 -20.49 9.86
C GLY A 469 -15.57 -21.30 10.00
N HIS A 470 -14.67 -21.18 9.02
CA HIS A 470 -13.39 -21.89 8.98
C HIS A 470 -12.25 -20.94 8.60
N ALA A 471 -11.25 -20.79 9.48
CA ALA A 471 -10.05 -20.00 9.20
C ALA A 471 -8.82 -20.91 9.10
N VAL A 472 -8.12 -20.88 7.97
CA VAL A 472 -6.85 -21.60 7.77
C VAL A 472 -5.72 -20.58 7.68
N LEU A 473 -4.86 -20.58 8.69
CA LEU A 473 -3.84 -19.55 8.91
C LEU A 473 -2.45 -20.12 8.61
N PHE A 474 -1.85 -19.75 7.48
CA PHE A 474 -0.48 -20.13 7.16
C PHE A 474 0.52 -19.09 7.67
N ALA A 475 1.52 -19.55 8.41
CA ALA A 475 2.60 -18.74 8.94
C ALA A 475 3.96 -19.33 8.54
N GLY A 476 4.86 -18.48 8.05
CA GLY A 476 6.27 -18.85 7.81
C GLY A 476 7.21 -18.04 8.71
N SER A 477 8.03 -18.71 9.52
CA SER A 477 8.98 -18.06 10.45
C SER A 477 8.27 -17.00 11.32
N THR A 478 8.71 -15.74 11.28
CA THR A 478 8.13 -14.63 12.05
C THR A 478 6.75 -14.21 11.55
N GLY A 479 6.26 -14.71 10.41
CA GLY A 479 4.89 -14.46 9.93
C GLY A 479 3.78 -14.98 10.86
N ILE A 480 4.14 -15.72 11.90
CA ILE A 480 3.20 -16.12 12.97
C ILE A 480 2.63 -14.92 13.75
N THR A 481 3.33 -13.78 13.79
CA THR A 481 2.87 -12.56 14.46
C THR A 481 1.49 -12.13 14.00
N HIS A 482 1.29 -12.07 12.68
CA HIS A 482 0.01 -11.73 12.07
C HIS A 482 -1.08 -12.74 12.45
N GLN A 483 -0.77 -14.05 12.40
CA GLN A 483 -1.76 -15.10 12.62
C GLN A 483 -2.17 -15.25 14.09
N ILE A 484 -1.24 -15.09 15.04
CA ILE A 484 -1.54 -15.18 16.48
C ILE A 484 -2.57 -14.13 16.91
N SER A 485 -2.49 -12.92 16.36
CA SER A 485 -3.46 -11.86 16.66
C SER A 485 -4.90 -12.27 16.34
N TYR A 486 -5.12 -12.97 15.21
CA TYR A 486 -6.43 -13.51 14.84
C TYR A 486 -6.87 -14.68 15.70
N ILE A 487 -5.96 -15.59 16.08
CA ILE A 487 -6.30 -16.77 16.88
C ILE A 487 -6.91 -16.35 18.21
N ARG A 488 -6.28 -15.40 18.92
CA ARG A 488 -6.80 -14.91 20.20
C ARG A 488 -8.21 -14.33 20.03
N HIS A 489 -8.37 -13.41 19.08
CA HIS A 489 -9.64 -12.73 18.80
C HIS A 489 -10.77 -13.70 18.44
N LEU A 490 -10.50 -14.66 17.54
CA LEU A 490 -11.50 -15.64 17.12
C LEU A 490 -11.90 -16.61 18.23
N LEU A 491 -10.96 -17.00 19.11
CA LEU A 491 -11.24 -17.87 20.25
C LEU A 491 -12.05 -17.17 21.35
N GLU A 492 -11.67 -15.94 21.70
CA GLU A 492 -12.43 -15.13 22.66
C GLU A 492 -13.84 -14.87 22.10
N GLY A 493 -13.95 -14.53 20.82
CA GLY A 493 -15.23 -14.34 20.15
C GLY A 493 -16.07 -15.61 19.99
N TYR A 494 -15.44 -16.79 19.87
CA TYR A 494 -16.16 -18.07 19.89
C TYR A 494 -16.83 -18.30 21.24
N ASN A 495 -16.11 -18.08 22.35
CA ASN A 495 -16.65 -18.23 23.70
C ASN A 495 -17.72 -17.19 24.04
N GLN A 496 -17.61 -15.99 23.47
CA GLN A 496 -18.62 -14.93 23.63
C GLN A 496 -19.80 -15.06 22.67
N GLY A 497 -19.73 -15.99 21.69
CA GLY A 497 -20.76 -16.14 20.67
C GLY A 497 -20.82 -15.01 19.64
N THR A 498 -19.78 -14.18 19.50
CA THR A 498 -19.73 -13.01 18.60
C THR A 498 -19.16 -13.32 17.21
N THR A 499 -18.51 -14.48 17.05
CA THR A 499 -17.89 -14.91 15.78
C THR A 499 -18.57 -16.15 15.19
N ALA A 500 -18.51 -16.26 13.86
CA ALA A 500 -18.99 -17.42 13.12
C ALA A 500 -18.00 -18.61 13.20
N ALA A 501 -16.76 -18.38 13.63
CA ALA A 501 -15.68 -19.36 13.59
C ALA A 501 -16.01 -20.63 14.38
N ARG A 502 -15.92 -21.79 13.72
CA ARG A 502 -16.10 -23.13 14.30
C ARG A 502 -14.92 -24.04 14.09
N ARG A 503 -13.99 -23.64 13.22
CA ARG A 503 -12.71 -24.31 13.03
C ARG A 503 -11.62 -23.31 12.71
N ILE A 504 -10.48 -23.42 13.38
CA ILE A 504 -9.29 -22.61 13.16
C ILE A 504 -8.11 -23.57 13.01
N THR A 505 -7.47 -23.57 11.85
CA THR A 505 -6.31 -24.39 11.54
C THR A 505 -5.08 -23.49 11.36
N LEU A 506 -4.17 -23.47 12.33
CA LEU A 506 -2.87 -22.82 12.21
C LEU A 506 -1.87 -23.80 11.61
N VAL A 507 -1.27 -23.43 10.48
CA VAL A 507 -0.14 -24.13 9.86
C VAL A 507 1.10 -23.25 9.99
N TRP A 508 2.00 -23.60 10.91
CA TRP A 508 3.21 -22.83 11.16
C TRP A 508 4.45 -23.58 10.68
N ILE A 509 5.23 -22.93 9.83
CA ILE A 509 6.43 -23.50 9.22
C ILE A 509 7.65 -22.80 9.80
N ILE A 510 8.48 -23.55 10.51
CA ILE A 510 9.69 -23.07 11.16
C ILE A 510 10.92 -23.83 10.67
N ARG A 511 12.10 -23.23 10.84
CA ARG A 511 13.36 -23.88 10.52
C ARG A 511 13.78 -24.82 11.64
N GLU A 512 13.82 -24.29 12.86
CA GLU A 512 14.35 -24.94 14.05
C GLU A 512 13.29 -24.97 15.15
N TYR A 513 13.36 -25.97 16.03
CA TYR A 513 12.43 -26.16 17.15
C TYR A 513 12.45 -24.99 18.14
N GLU A 514 13.61 -24.39 18.37
CA GLU A 514 13.79 -23.27 19.31
C GLU A 514 12.98 -22.02 18.93
N SER A 515 12.51 -21.94 17.67
CA SER A 515 11.61 -20.86 17.23
C SER A 515 10.28 -20.84 17.99
N LEU A 516 9.88 -21.94 18.64
CA LEU A 516 8.69 -21.99 19.49
C LEU A 516 8.78 -21.04 20.70
N GLU A 517 9.99 -20.79 21.21
CA GLU A 517 10.20 -19.91 22.37
C GLU A 517 9.79 -18.45 22.10
N TRP A 518 9.74 -18.03 20.82
CA TRP A 518 9.34 -16.68 20.44
C TRP A 518 7.93 -16.33 20.91
N VAL A 519 7.02 -17.29 20.78
CA VAL A 519 5.58 -17.12 20.99
C VAL A 519 5.08 -17.82 22.25
N ARG A 520 5.96 -18.48 23.01
CA ARG A 520 5.59 -19.29 24.17
C ARG A 520 4.66 -18.56 25.17
N PRO A 521 4.92 -17.32 25.61
CA PRO A 521 4.02 -16.63 26.55
C PRO A 521 2.61 -16.40 25.99
N TYR A 522 2.51 -16.10 24.69
CA TYR A 522 1.25 -15.87 24.01
C TYR A 522 0.50 -17.18 23.78
N MET A 523 1.24 -18.23 23.41
CA MET A 523 0.68 -19.56 23.22
C MET A 523 0.16 -20.11 24.54
N ASP A 524 0.88 -19.98 25.66
CA ASP A 524 0.40 -20.39 26.99
C ASP A 524 -0.93 -19.73 27.34
N THR A 525 -1.11 -18.46 26.95
CA THR A 525 -2.38 -17.75 27.12
C THR A 525 -3.48 -18.35 26.24
N ILE A 526 -3.22 -18.55 24.94
CA ILE A 526 -4.14 -19.19 23.99
C ILE A 526 -4.55 -20.60 24.47
N LEU A 527 -3.60 -21.36 25.00
CA LEU A 527 -3.83 -22.74 25.43
C LEU A 527 -4.72 -22.83 26.68
N ARG A 528 -4.83 -21.74 27.47
CA ARG A 528 -5.68 -21.62 28.66
C ARG A 528 -7.11 -21.14 28.35
N ILE A 529 -7.37 -20.62 27.16
CA ILE A 529 -8.72 -20.16 26.76
C ILE A 529 -9.70 -21.35 26.79
N PRO A 530 -10.90 -21.23 27.40
CA PRO A 530 -11.87 -22.32 27.44
C PRO A 530 -12.32 -22.74 26.05
N ASN A 531 -12.75 -24.00 25.90
CA ASN A 531 -13.28 -24.60 24.66
C ASN A 531 -12.36 -24.54 23.43
N ARG A 532 -11.10 -24.10 23.58
CA ARG A 532 -10.15 -24.00 22.47
C ARG A 532 -9.88 -25.32 21.77
N LYS A 533 -10.04 -26.46 22.48
CA LYS A 533 -9.85 -27.81 21.91
C LYS A 533 -10.93 -28.19 20.89
N ASP A 534 -12.07 -27.50 20.88
CA ASP A 534 -13.17 -27.81 19.96
C ASP A 534 -12.93 -27.18 18.58
N ILE A 535 -12.29 -26.01 18.58
CA ILE A 535 -12.14 -25.15 17.41
C ILE A 535 -10.71 -25.07 16.88
N LEU A 536 -9.68 -25.04 17.74
CA LEU A 536 -8.30 -24.79 17.33
C LEU A 536 -7.53 -26.09 17.03
N ARG A 537 -6.85 -26.08 15.88
CA ARG A 537 -5.90 -27.11 15.45
C ARG A 537 -4.59 -26.41 15.06
N ILE A 538 -3.48 -26.84 15.65
CA ILE A 538 -2.15 -26.31 15.37
C ILE A 538 -1.33 -27.43 14.72
N GLN A 539 -0.77 -27.13 13.56
CA GLN A 539 0.15 -28.00 12.82
C GLN A 539 1.47 -27.25 12.64
N ILE A 540 2.54 -27.79 13.22
CA ILE A 540 3.88 -27.21 13.16
C ILE A 540 4.75 -28.06 12.25
N PHE A 541 5.36 -27.44 11.26
CA PHE A 541 6.27 -28.09 10.32
C PHE A 541 7.68 -27.59 10.56
N VAL A 542 8.55 -28.48 11.04
CA VAL A 542 9.96 -28.19 11.33
C VAL A 542 10.80 -28.65 10.14
N THR A 543 11.29 -27.69 9.37
CA THR A 543 11.97 -27.99 8.09
C THR A 543 13.42 -28.45 8.22
N ARG A 544 14.08 -28.15 9.36
CA ARG A 544 15.44 -28.59 9.69
C ARG A 544 15.52 -29.02 11.17
N PRO A 545 14.96 -30.19 11.54
CA PRO A 545 15.07 -30.68 12.90
C PRO A 545 16.53 -31.01 13.22
N GLN A 546 17.06 -30.46 14.31
CA GLN A 546 18.42 -30.81 14.78
C GLN A 546 18.42 -32.19 15.45
N ASN A 547 17.38 -32.49 16.22
CA ASN A 547 17.16 -33.80 16.82
C ASN A 547 15.76 -34.32 16.46
N PRO A 548 15.63 -35.55 15.92
CA PRO A 548 14.31 -36.16 15.66
C PRO A 548 13.42 -36.25 16.91
N ARG A 549 14.01 -36.29 18.11
CA ARG A 549 13.28 -36.31 19.38
C ARG A 549 12.55 -35.01 19.71
N ASP A 550 12.87 -33.90 19.06
CA ASP A 550 12.20 -32.62 19.29
C ASP A 550 10.81 -32.59 18.61
N ILE A 551 10.56 -33.50 17.66
CA ILE A 551 9.31 -33.57 16.90
C ILE A 551 8.34 -34.54 17.60
N VAL A 552 7.86 -34.14 18.77
CA VAL A 552 6.86 -34.89 19.53
C VAL A 552 5.57 -34.09 19.59
N SER A 553 4.48 -34.64 19.05
CA SER A 553 3.18 -33.95 19.11
C SER A 553 2.72 -33.82 20.56
N ALA A 554 2.67 -32.58 21.07
CA ALA A 554 2.32 -32.30 22.46
C ALA A 554 0.87 -32.70 22.80
N SER A 555 -0.04 -32.72 21.81
CA SER A 555 -1.42 -33.17 21.97
C SER A 555 -2.08 -33.49 20.62
N ALA A 556 -3.29 -34.06 20.63
CA ALA A 556 -4.08 -34.26 19.41
C ALA A 556 -4.40 -32.94 18.66
N THR A 557 -4.46 -31.83 19.39
CA THR A 557 -4.73 -30.49 18.82
C THR A 557 -3.48 -29.74 18.41
N VAL A 558 -2.30 -30.16 18.87
CA VAL A 558 -0.99 -29.57 18.53
C VAL A 558 -0.07 -30.66 17.99
N ARG A 559 0.00 -30.76 16.66
CA ARG A 559 0.79 -31.78 15.97
C ARG A 559 2.04 -31.18 15.35
N MET A 560 3.16 -31.90 15.46
CA MET A 560 4.43 -31.51 14.86
C MET A 560 4.85 -32.53 13.80
N PHE A 561 5.34 -32.02 12.67
CA PHE A 561 5.73 -32.80 11.51
C PHE A 561 7.13 -32.40 11.02
N PRO A 562 7.98 -33.35 10.61
CA PRO A 562 9.25 -33.05 9.95
C PRO A 562 9.02 -32.57 8.51
N GLY A 563 9.90 -31.69 8.04
CA GLY A 563 9.98 -31.29 6.64
C GLY A 563 9.02 -30.17 6.24
N ARG A 564 8.86 -29.97 4.93
CA ARG A 564 7.98 -28.94 4.36
C ARG A 564 6.56 -29.47 4.18
N PRO A 565 5.53 -28.67 4.46
CA PRO A 565 4.16 -29.10 4.23
C PRO A 565 3.83 -29.23 2.75
N ASN A 566 3.02 -30.23 2.40
CA ASN A 566 2.34 -30.27 1.11
C ASN A 566 1.10 -29.37 1.18
N VAL A 567 1.28 -28.09 0.85
CA VAL A 567 0.23 -27.06 0.94
C VAL A 567 -1.04 -27.43 0.14
N PRO A 568 -0.96 -27.91 -1.12
CA PRO A 568 -2.14 -28.39 -1.85
C PRO A 568 -2.93 -29.48 -1.11
N LEU A 569 -2.24 -30.47 -0.54
CA LEU A 569 -2.89 -31.56 0.17
C LEU A 569 -3.58 -31.07 1.45
N ILE A 570 -2.92 -30.19 2.21
CA ILE A 570 -3.49 -29.61 3.42
C ILE A 570 -4.75 -28.81 3.09
N LEU A 571 -4.70 -27.93 2.08
CA LEU A 571 -5.87 -27.14 1.70
C LEU A 571 -7.00 -28.01 1.15
N ALA A 572 -6.71 -29.02 0.33
CA ALA A 572 -7.73 -29.95 -0.15
C ALA A 572 -8.45 -30.65 1.01
N ARG A 573 -7.71 -31.05 2.05
CA ARG A 573 -8.29 -31.64 3.26
C ARG A 573 -9.14 -30.63 4.06
N GLU A 574 -8.64 -29.42 4.29
CA GLU A 574 -9.39 -28.41 5.05
C GLU A 574 -10.67 -27.96 4.30
N VAL A 575 -10.69 -28.03 2.97
CA VAL A 575 -11.90 -27.81 2.15
C VAL A 575 -12.90 -28.95 2.32
N GLN A 576 -12.46 -30.21 2.45
CA GLN A 576 -13.36 -31.34 2.72
C GLN A 576 -13.99 -31.23 4.11
N GLU A 577 -13.21 -30.82 5.11
CA GLU A 577 -13.66 -30.60 6.50
C GLU A 577 -14.22 -29.17 6.72
N GLN A 578 -14.62 -28.48 5.65
CA GLN A 578 -15.00 -27.06 5.69
C GLN A 578 -16.27 -26.81 6.51
N MET A 579 -16.18 -25.86 7.44
CA MET A 579 -17.29 -25.35 8.26
C MET A 579 -17.66 -23.94 7.80
N GLY A 580 -18.88 -23.75 7.28
CA GLY A 580 -19.32 -22.46 6.75
C GLY A 580 -18.40 -21.93 5.64
N ALA A 581 -18.32 -20.61 5.49
CA ALA A 581 -17.36 -19.98 4.58
C ALA A 581 -15.93 -20.14 5.11
N MET A 582 -14.97 -20.43 4.23
CA MET A 582 -13.57 -20.59 4.59
C MET A 582 -12.71 -19.41 4.15
N CYS A 583 -11.83 -18.93 5.03
CA CYS A 583 -10.77 -17.99 4.69
C CYS A 583 -9.40 -18.63 4.88
N VAL A 584 -8.55 -18.50 3.87
CA VAL A 584 -7.15 -18.91 3.89
C VAL A 584 -6.28 -17.66 3.96
N THR A 585 -5.53 -17.50 5.04
CA THR A 585 -4.59 -16.40 5.19
C THR A 585 -3.15 -16.90 5.08
N VAL A 586 -2.24 -16.09 4.56
CA VAL A 586 -0.80 -16.41 4.56
C VAL A 586 0.03 -15.19 4.94
N CYS A 587 1.00 -15.42 5.83
CA CYS A 587 2.04 -14.46 6.16
C CYS A 587 3.38 -15.18 6.26
N GLY A 588 4.35 -14.83 5.42
CA GLY A 588 5.65 -15.50 5.38
C GLY A 588 6.44 -15.19 4.11
N PRO A 589 7.50 -15.98 3.82
CA PRO A 589 8.33 -15.77 2.64
C PRO A 589 7.51 -15.83 1.33
N GLY A 590 7.89 -15.03 0.33
CA GLY A 590 7.15 -14.94 -0.95
C GLY A 590 6.93 -16.28 -1.66
N ALA A 591 7.84 -17.24 -1.50
CA ALA A 591 7.65 -18.60 -2.04
C ALA A 591 6.50 -19.35 -1.35
N LEU A 592 6.38 -19.26 -0.03
CA LEU A 592 5.27 -19.87 0.72
C LEU A 592 3.95 -19.20 0.33
N ALA A 593 3.94 -17.88 0.26
CA ALA A 593 2.78 -17.11 -0.16
C ALA A 593 2.28 -17.50 -1.56
N ASP A 594 3.20 -17.66 -2.54
CA ASP A 594 2.88 -18.13 -3.89
C ASP A 594 2.38 -19.59 -3.90
N ASP A 595 2.92 -20.46 -3.04
CA ASP A 595 2.46 -21.86 -2.88
C ASP A 595 1.03 -21.92 -2.33
N VAL A 596 0.73 -21.15 -1.27
CA VAL A 596 -0.61 -21.08 -0.67
C VAL A 596 -1.61 -20.44 -1.63
N ARG A 597 -1.26 -19.36 -2.32
CA ARG A 597 -2.08 -18.77 -3.39
C ARG A 597 -2.41 -19.79 -4.47
N GLY A 598 -1.41 -20.51 -4.96
CA GLY A 598 -1.60 -21.54 -5.99
C GLY A 598 -2.56 -22.64 -5.54
N ALA A 599 -2.40 -23.11 -4.30
CA ALA A 599 -3.28 -24.13 -3.73
C ALA A 599 -4.71 -23.59 -3.46
N ALA A 600 -4.86 -22.37 -2.93
CA ALA A 600 -6.15 -21.71 -2.72
C ALA A 600 -6.91 -21.49 -4.04
N ARG A 601 -6.19 -21.25 -5.15
CA ARG A 601 -6.77 -21.19 -6.51
C ARG A 601 -7.21 -22.55 -7.01
N ALA A 602 -6.44 -23.60 -6.74
CA ALA A 602 -6.73 -24.95 -7.21
C ALA A 602 -8.01 -25.52 -6.57
N VAL A 603 -8.29 -25.14 -5.32
CA VAL A 603 -9.49 -25.56 -4.58
C VAL A 603 -10.72 -24.68 -4.81
N GLN A 604 -10.63 -23.63 -5.65
CA GLN A 604 -11.80 -22.85 -6.04
C GLN A 604 -12.79 -23.75 -6.80
N GLY A 605 -14.03 -23.81 -6.32
CA GLY A 605 -15.06 -24.69 -6.86
C GLY A 605 -16.45 -24.31 -6.36
N SER A 606 -17.22 -25.30 -5.89
CA SER A 606 -18.58 -25.10 -5.39
C SER A 606 -18.65 -24.47 -3.99
N THR A 607 -17.57 -24.52 -3.21
CA THR A 607 -17.52 -23.96 -1.85
C THR A 607 -16.86 -22.57 -1.81
N VAL A 608 -17.20 -21.79 -0.78
CA VAL A 608 -16.62 -20.46 -0.56
C VAL A 608 -15.25 -20.60 0.08
N VAL A 609 -14.21 -20.25 -0.68
CA VAL A 609 -12.82 -20.18 -0.23
C VAL A 609 -12.24 -18.82 -0.59
N ASP A 610 -12.07 -17.98 0.42
CA ASP A 610 -11.45 -16.67 0.28
C ASP A 610 -9.96 -16.75 0.61
N PHE A 611 -9.14 -16.00 -0.13
CA PHE A 611 -7.69 -15.93 0.09
C PHE A 611 -7.29 -14.50 0.45
N VAL A 612 -6.59 -14.37 1.58
CA VAL A 612 -6.02 -13.11 2.06
C VAL A 612 -4.53 -13.30 2.25
N GLU A 613 -3.76 -12.33 1.79
CA GLU A 613 -2.30 -12.38 1.89
C GLU A 613 -1.80 -11.13 2.58
N GLU A 614 -0.98 -11.33 3.59
CA GLU A 614 -0.21 -10.27 4.23
C GLU A 614 1.27 -10.44 3.86
N SER A 615 1.82 -9.48 3.13
CA SER A 615 3.21 -9.51 2.70
C SER A 615 3.86 -8.15 2.81
N PHE A 616 4.92 -8.03 3.62
CA PHE A 616 5.78 -6.84 3.64
C PHE A 616 6.83 -6.99 2.54
N THR A 617 6.52 -6.54 1.32
CA THR A 617 7.45 -6.55 0.16
C THR A 617 7.92 -5.11 -0.11
N TRP A 618 8.82 -4.61 0.73
CA TRP A 618 9.33 -3.23 0.67
C TRP A 618 10.74 -3.19 0.11
#